data_AF-A0A6L8FDW1-F1
#
_entry.id   AF-A0A6L8FDW1-F1
#
_cell.length_a   1.000
_cell.length_b   1.000
_cell.length_c   1.000
_cell.angle_alpha   90.00
_cell.angle_beta   90.00
_cell.angle_gamma   90.00
#
_symmetry.space_group_name_H-M   'P 1'
#
loop_
_entity.id
_entity.type
_entity.pdbx_description
1 polymer ?
#
loop_
_entity_poly.entity_id
_entity_poly.type
_entity_poly.pdbx_seq_one_letter_code
_entity_poly.pdbx_strand_id
1 'polypeptide(L)' 'MQTKLTLRLDDRLISGAKEYAKGAGKSLSQIVAEYFTALLSPAPKPFAATPGVSALRGILKDRDVGGERDYRDYLEKKHS' A
#
# COMPACT_ATOMS: atom_id res chain seq x y z
N MET A 1 -5.60 8.61 26.05
CA MET A 1 -6.76 8.03 26.78
C MET A 1 -7.09 6.69 26.15
N GLN A 2 -7.43 5.66 26.94
CA GLN A 2 -7.95 4.40 26.41
C GLN A 2 -9.48 4.43 26.49
N THR A 3 -10.14 4.57 25.35
CA THR A 3 -11.61 4.54 25.22
C THR A 3 -12.05 3.20 24.66
N LYS A 4 -13.25 2.74 25.03
CA LYS A 4 -13.81 1.46 24.58
C LYS A 4 -15.02 1.72 23.68
N LEU A 5 -15.05 1.04 22.54
CA LEU A 5 -16.21 1.00 21.64
C LEU A 5 -16.91 -0.36 21.82
N THR A 6 -18.21 -0.35 22.08
CA THR A 6 -19.03 -1.56 22.20
C THR A 6 -19.97 -1.66 21.00
N LEU A 7 -19.92 -2.79 20.29
CA LEU A 7 -20.77 -3.05 19.13
C LEU A 7 -21.77 -4.15 19.47
N ARG A 8 -23.03 -4.00 19.04
CA ARG A 8 -24.03 -5.07 19.08
C ARG A 8 -23.95 -5.87 17.78
N LEU A 9 -23.64 -7.15 17.90
CA LEU A 9 -23.43 -8.06 16.78
C LEU A 9 -24.04 -9.42 17.13
N ASP A 10 -24.33 -10.22 16.11
CA ASP A 10 -24.77 -11.61 16.29
C ASP A 10 -23.64 -12.48 16.89
N ASP A 11 -23.99 -13.41 17.78
CA ASP A 11 -23.02 -14.26 18.49
C ASP A 11 -22.18 -15.13 17.54
N ARG A 12 -22.74 -15.58 16.42
CA ARG A 12 -22.00 -16.35 15.40
C ARG A 12 -20.95 -15.47 14.75
N LEU A 13 -21.28 -14.21 14.49
CA LEU A 13 -20.35 -13.23 13.91
C LEU A 13 -19.21 -12.91 14.89
N ILE A 14 -19.52 -12.74 16.18
CA ILE A 14 -18.51 -12.52 17.23
C ILE A 14 -17.55 -13.72 17.28
N SER A 15 -18.08 -14.94 17.20
CA SER A 15 -17.30 -16.18 17.25
C SER A 15 -16.36 -16.30 16.05
N GLY A 16 -16.89 -16.13 14.83
CA GLY A 16 -16.09 -16.16 13.61
C GLY A 16 -15.01 -15.07 13.58
N ALA A 17 -15.31 -13.86 14.06
CA ALA A 17 -14.34 -12.77 14.13
C ALA A 17 -13.19 -13.08 15.09
N LYS A 18 -13.47 -13.73 16.23
CA LYS A 18 -12.43 -14.16 17.19
C LYS A 18 -11.54 -15.27 16.61
N GLU A 19 -12.13 -16.25 15.92
CA GLU A 19 -11.37 -17.31 15.26
C GLU A 19 -10.43 -16.76 14.18
N TYR A 20 -10.94 -15.86 13.34
CA TYR A 20 -10.15 -15.16 12.34
C TYR A 20 -8.98 -14.40 12.99
N ALA A 21 -9.26 -13.65 14.07
CA ALA A 21 -8.24 -12.89 14.77
C ALA A 21 -7.13 -13.78 15.33
N LYS A 22 -7.50 -14.92 15.93
CA LYS A 22 -6.56 -15.92 16.43
C LYS A 22 -5.70 -16.51 15.30
N GLY A 23 -6.31 -16.86 14.16
CA GLY A 23 -5.60 -17.34 12.97
C GLY A 23 -4.62 -16.33 12.40
N ALA A 24 -4.96 -15.04 12.47
CA ALA A 24 -4.10 -13.92 12.05
C ALA A 24 -3.04 -13.51 13.09
N GLY A 25 -3.03 -14.13 14.28
CA GLY A 25 -2.10 -13.77 15.37
C GLY A 25 -2.33 -12.37 15.95
N LYS A 26 -3.54 -11.81 15.80
CA LYS A 26 -3.90 -10.45 16.24
C LYS A 26 -5.07 -10.49 17.21
N SER A 27 -5.19 -9.45 18.04
CA SER A 27 -6.43 -9.25 18.81
C SER A 27 -7.55 -8.75 17.89
N LEU A 28 -8.81 -9.10 18.20
CA LEU A 28 -9.96 -8.58 17.45
C LEU A 28 -10.01 -7.04 17.49
N SER A 29 -9.68 -6.44 18.64
CA SER A 29 -9.56 -4.98 18.77
C SER A 29 -8.53 -4.38 17.82
N GLN A 30 -7.41 -5.06 17.58
CA GLN A 30 -6.39 -4.59 16.65
C GLN A 30 -6.88 -4.64 15.20
N ILE A 31 -7.55 -5.72 14.81
CA ILE A 31 -8.10 -5.85 13.45
C ILE A 31 -9.14 -4.77 13.18
N VAL A 32 -10.03 -4.51 14.14
CA VAL A 32 -11.07 -3.48 14.01
C VAL A 32 -10.45 -2.08 14.01
N ALA A 33 -9.40 -1.85 14.81
CA ALA A 33 -8.68 -0.58 14.79
C ALA A 33 -8.01 -0.34 13.43
N GLU A 34 -7.31 -1.34 12.88
CA GLU A 34 -6.70 -1.28 11.55
C GLU A 34 -7.74 -1.00 10.46
N TYR A 35 -8.91 -1.63 10.54
CA TYR A 35 -10.03 -1.37 9.64
C TYR A 35 -10.51 0.09 9.72
N PHE A 36 -10.76 0.61 10.92
CA PHE A 36 -11.17 2.01 11.08
C PHE A 36 -10.09 2.98 10.64
N THR A 37 -8.81 2.68 10.89
CA THR A 37 -7.71 3.48 10.37
C THR A 37 -7.73 3.53 8.85
N ALA A 38 -7.91 2.39 8.18
CA ALA A 38 -7.99 2.33 6.73
C ALA A 38 -9.23 3.06 6.18
N LEU A 39 -10.38 2.87 6.83
CA LEU A 39 -11.66 3.47 6.42
C LEU A 39 -11.68 5.00 6.58
N LEU A 40 -11.08 5.50 7.66
CA LEU A 40 -11.02 6.93 7.98
C LEU A 40 -9.79 7.60 7.38
N SER A 41 -8.86 6.83 6.80
CA SER A 41 -7.74 7.42 6.09
C SER A 41 -8.26 8.24 4.93
N PRO A 42 -7.91 9.54 4.83
CA PRO A 42 -8.26 10.31 3.65
C PRO A 42 -7.71 9.57 2.44
N ALA A 43 -8.51 9.55 1.35
CA ALA A 43 -8.04 9.02 0.08
C ALA A 43 -6.63 9.58 -0.16
N PRO A 44 -5.64 8.74 -0.54
CA PRO A 44 -4.31 9.24 -0.82
C PRO A 44 -4.47 10.40 -1.77
N LYS A 45 -3.96 11.58 -1.39
CA LYS A 45 -4.02 12.76 -2.25
C LYS A 45 -3.60 12.29 -3.64
N PRO A 46 -4.36 12.60 -4.70
CA PRO A 46 -3.94 12.25 -6.04
C PRO A 46 -2.50 12.70 -6.16
N PHE A 47 -1.62 11.77 -6.52
CA PHE A 47 -0.19 12.04 -6.59
C PHE A 47 0.01 13.25 -7.49
N ALA A 48 0.23 14.40 -6.87
CA ALA A 48 0.51 15.64 -7.56
C ALA A 48 1.97 15.56 -7.95
N ALA A 49 2.22 14.94 -9.10
CA ALA A 49 3.55 14.87 -9.67
C ALA A 49 4.11 16.30 -9.74
N THR A 50 5.24 16.53 -9.09
CA THR A 50 5.94 17.82 -9.18
C THR A 50 6.23 18.14 -10.64
N PRO A 51 6.44 19.41 -11.03
CA PRO A 51 6.68 19.77 -12.43
C PRO A 51 7.78 18.91 -13.09
N GLY A 52 8.85 18.61 -12.36
CA GLY A 52 9.91 17.71 -12.83
C GLY A 52 9.44 16.27 -13.04
N VAL A 53 8.67 15.70 -12.12
CA VAL A 53 8.15 14.32 -12.24
C VAL A 53 7.10 14.22 -13.34
N SER A 54 6.24 15.24 -13.49
CA SER A 54 5.27 15.33 -14.58
C SER A 54 5.95 15.38 -15.95
N ALA A 55 7.03 16.15 -16.08
CA ALA A 55 7.81 16.25 -17.31
C ALA A 55 8.48 14.92 -17.72
N LEU A 56 8.84 14.08 -16.76
CA LEU A 56 9.45 12.76 -17.00
C LEU A 56 8.41 11.65 -17.28
N ARG A 57 7.13 11.91 -17.00
CA ARG A 57 6.08 10.90 -17.17
C ARG A 57 5.82 10.65 -18.66
N GLY A 58 6.11 9.43 -19.12
CA GLY A 58 5.81 8.99 -20.49
C GLY A 58 6.89 9.27 -21.52
N ILE A 59 8.06 9.83 -21.14
CA ILE A 59 9.15 10.15 -22.09
C ILE A 59 9.72 8.93 -22.82
N LEU A 60 9.51 7.73 -22.27
CA LEU A 60 9.96 6.45 -22.83
C LEU A 60 8.83 5.64 -23.49
N LYS A 61 7.59 6.15 -23.52
CA LYS A 61 6.41 5.36 -23.92
C LYS A 61 6.49 4.82 -25.35
N ASP A 62 7.12 5.56 -26.24
CA ASP A 62 7.25 5.23 -27.67
C ASP A 62 8.73 5.15 -28.10
N ARG A 63 9.64 4.92 -27.15
CA ARG A 63 11.07 4.73 -27.45
C ARG A 63 11.45 3.27 -27.33
N ASP A 64 12.16 2.79 -28.34
CA ASP A 64 12.89 1.52 -28.24
C ASP A 64 14.13 1.77 -27.37
N VAL A 65 13.94 1.65 -26.06
CA VAL A 65 15.05 1.64 -25.09
C VAL A 65 15.61 0.23 -25.18
N GLY A 66 16.79 0.05 -25.79
CA GLY A 66 17.37 -1.26 -26.08
C GLY A 66 17.65 -2.04 -24.80
N GLY A 67 16.63 -2.72 -24.30
CA GLY A 67 16.44 -3.14 -22.91
C GLY A 67 17.71 -3.37 -22.09
N GLU A 68 18.04 -4.64 -21.86
CA GLU A 68 19.10 -5.00 -20.92
C GLU A 68 20.51 -4.83 -21.51
N ARG A 69 20.63 -4.85 -22.85
CA ARG A 69 21.92 -4.72 -23.54
C ARG A 69 22.45 -3.29 -23.50
N ASP A 70 21.64 -2.29 -23.85
CA ASP A 70 22.07 -0.89 -23.79
C ASP A 70 22.41 -0.47 -22.35
N TYR A 71 21.70 -1.05 -21.37
CA TYR A 71 21.98 -0.81 -19.95
C TYR A 71 23.34 -1.39 -19.52
N ARG A 72 23.68 -2.61 -19.97
CA ARG A 72 24.98 -3.24 -19.69
C ARG A 72 26.13 -2.48 -20.35
N ASP A 73 25.98 -2.12 -21.63
CA ASP A 73 26.99 -1.35 -22.37
C ASP A 73 27.25 0.03 -21.71
N TYR A 74 26.18 0.67 -21.23
CA TYR A 74 26.30 1.91 -20.44
C TYR A 74 27.09 1.71 -19.13
N LEU A 75 26.80 0.63 -18.38
CA LEU A 75 27.50 0.35 -17.13
C LEU A 75 28.98 0.05 -17.35
N GLU A 76 29.33 -0.72 -18.38
CA GLU A 76 30.73 -1.00 -18.75
C GLU A 76 31.47 0.30 -19.08
N LYS A 77 30.86 1.19 -19.86
CA LYS A 77 31.44 2.49 -20.22
C LYS A 77 31.57 3.44 -19.04
N LYS A 78 30.63 3.40 -18.08
CA LYS A 78 30.65 4.28 -16.89
C LYS A 78 31.73 3.89 -15.88
N HIS A 79 32.05 2.61 -15.81
CA HIS A 79 32.98 2.04 -14.83
C HIS A 79 34.35 1.64 -15.42
N SER A 80 34.60 1.96 -16.69
CA SER A 80 35.94 1.94 -17.31
C SER A 80 36.63 3.29 -17.15
#